data_AF-A0A0F9AD07-F1
#
_entry.id   AF-A0A0F9AD07-F1
#
_cell.length_a   1.000
_cell.length_b   1.000
_cell.length_c   1.000
_cell.angle_alpha   90.00
_cell.angle_beta   90.00
_cell.angle_gamma   90.00
#
_symmetry.space_group_name_H-M   'P 1'
#
loop_
_entity.id
_entity.type
_entity.pdbx_description
1 polymer ?
#
loop_
_entity_poly.entity_id
_entity_poly.type
_entity_poly.pdbx_seq_one_letter_code
_entity_poly.pdbx_strand_id
1 'polypeptide(L)'
;SGAFQSENLNEGANSNVATIAADAVPNVLAAGGRFETVEKNFGGHSGTKRMYGVDGVSLGFEWDGAVFVPIITGMTTDTPAHVFVHKKHLFYSFTGGSVQHSGIGDPYVWTILSGATEIAIGQEVTGFSGNATKTLTIFGRNKIAILYGTSAADWELVELTDEAGAIEWTAQLIGRPIYMDDRGLRSLETTQAFGDFKLGTLTKLIEPVFKAKKKAGITALASIRVRAKDQYRLFWSDGTGMTIYLGRGAPEIMEFDLGKAVHCIASGEDSNGNEIIIFGSTDGYIYQLDAGTSFDGSSVTAFIRLPFNHVGSPTQHKKWRQLTLQVDADISTVISVLVDFGFGDPEATTAAEETFTVAGGAGYWNLDNWNEFQWSAAAQ
;
A
#
# COMPACT_ATOMS: atom_id res chain seq x y z
N SER A 1 -2.67 -36.46 23.18
CA SER A 1 -2.30 -35.54 24.27
C SER A 1 -1.31 -36.25 25.19
N GLY A 2 -0.02 -36.06 24.97
CA GLY A 2 1.00 -36.37 25.98
C GLY A 2 1.50 -35.03 26.50
N ALA A 3 1.45 -34.81 27.81
CA ALA A 3 2.11 -33.66 28.42
C ALA A 3 3.63 -33.87 28.25
N PHE A 4 4.32 -32.89 27.66
CA PHE A 4 5.77 -32.92 27.56
C PHE A 4 6.35 -32.73 28.97
N GLN A 5 7.27 -33.61 29.37
CA GLN A 5 7.96 -33.52 30.66
C GLN A 5 9.30 -32.81 30.45
N SER A 6 9.76 -32.06 31.46
CA SER A 6 11.03 -31.32 31.42
C SER A 6 12.19 -32.20 30.93
N GLU A 7 12.96 -31.71 29.96
CA GLU A 7 14.15 -32.40 29.45
C GLU A 7 15.39 -31.52 29.63
N ASN A 8 16.49 -32.14 30.03
CA ASN A 8 17.79 -31.49 30.16
C ASN A 8 18.66 -31.89 28.96
N LEU A 9 19.22 -30.90 28.27
CA LEU A 9 20.32 -31.12 27.35
C LEU A 9 21.62 -31.13 28.15
N ASN A 10 22.30 -32.28 28.13
CA ASN A 10 23.58 -32.43 28.80
C ASN A 10 24.73 -32.57 27.80
N GLU A 11 25.84 -31.87 28.04
CA GLU A 11 27.13 -32.22 27.43
C GLU A 11 27.90 -33.16 28.39
N GLY A 12 28.06 -34.41 27.97
CA GLY A 12 28.69 -35.44 28.79
C GLY A 12 27.88 -35.82 30.03
N ALA A 13 28.53 -36.40 31.04
CA ALA A 13 27.84 -36.97 32.20
C ALA A 13 27.33 -35.92 33.21
N ASN A 14 27.91 -34.71 33.24
CA ASN A 14 27.77 -33.80 34.38
C ASN A 14 27.47 -32.32 34.04
N SER A 15 27.34 -31.94 32.77
CA SER A 15 27.08 -30.54 32.39
C SER A 15 25.68 -30.39 31.81
N ASN A 16 24.74 -29.84 32.59
CA ASN A 16 23.44 -29.43 32.08
C ASN A 16 23.60 -28.08 31.38
N VAL A 17 23.51 -28.10 30.05
CA VAL A 17 23.69 -26.91 29.20
C VAL A 17 22.37 -26.22 28.87
N ALA A 18 21.24 -26.90 29.03
CA ALA A 18 19.91 -26.29 28.97
C ALA A 18 18.86 -27.15 29.67
N THR A 19 17.99 -26.53 30.47
CA THR A 19 16.84 -27.16 31.13
C THR A 19 15.56 -26.56 30.59
N ILE A 20 14.67 -27.38 30.03
CA ILE A 20 13.28 -26.96 29.76
C ILE A 20 12.48 -27.20 31.04
N ALA A 21 12.09 -26.14 31.74
CA ALA A 21 11.54 -26.22 33.09
C ALA A 21 10.00 -26.26 33.19
N ALA A 22 9.25 -26.04 32.10
CA ALA A 22 7.78 -26.00 32.11
C ALA A 22 7.16 -26.16 30.71
N ASP A 23 5.84 -26.32 30.66
CA ASP A 23 5.02 -26.15 29.44
C ASP A 23 5.33 -24.79 28.78
N ALA A 24 5.32 -24.77 27.46
CA ALA A 24 5.54 -23.53 26.70
C ALA A 24 4.51 -22.48 27.11
N VAL A 25 4.97 -21.38 27.70
CA VAL A 25 4.14 -20.18 27.88
C VAL A 25 3.65 -19.77 26.48
N PRO A 26 2.34 -19.61 26.26
CA PRO A 26 1.85 -19.19 24.96
C PRO A 26 2.46 -17.85 24.58
N ASN A 27 2.88 -17.71 23.33
CA ASN A 27 3.33 -16.42 22.80
C ASN A 27 2.13 -15.46 22.83
N VAL A 28 2.26 -14.35 23.56
CA VAL A 28 1.21 -13.32 23.68
C VAL A 28 1.64 -12.08 22.91
N LEU A 29 0.78 -11.64 21.99
CA LEU A 29 0.91 -10.35 21.31
C LEU A 29 0.13 -9.29 22.09
N ALA A 30 0.74 -8.13 22.29
CA ALA A 30 0.09 -7.01 22.95
C ALA A 30 -0.97 -6.37 22.04
N ALA A 31 -2.04 -5.85 22.64
CA ALA A 31 -3.08 -5.14 21.90
C ALA A 31 -2.62 -3.71 21.54
N GLY A 32 -3.17 -3.15 20.46
CA GLY A 32 -2.93 -1.76 20.05
C GLY A 32 -1.82 -1.56 19.03
N GLY A 33 -1.17 -2.63 18.58
CA GLY A 33 -0.16 -2.60 17.51
C GLY A 33 -0.75 -2.60 16.10
N ARG A 34 0.12 -2.36 15.11
CA ARG A 34 -0.18 -2.46 13.68
C ARG A 34 0.82 -3.37 13.00
N PHE A 35 0.33 -4.47 12.43
CA PHE A 35 1.19 -5.43 11.75
C PHE A 35 1.82 -4.87 10.47
N GLU A 36 3.14 -5.00 10.38
CA GLU A 36 3.92 -4.91 9.15
C GLU A 36 4.66 -6.23 8.96
N THR A 37 4.66 -6.75 7.73
CA THR A 37 5.24 -8.06 7.43
C THR A 37 6.03 -8.04 6.13
N VAL A 38 7.11 -8.82 6.10
CA VAL A 38 7.92 -9.09 4.91
C VAL A 38 8.16 -10.59 4.79
N GLU A 39 8.08 -11.11 3.58
CA GLU A 39 8.39 -12.51 3.33
C GLU A 39 9.83 -12.68 2.86
N LYS A 40 10.55 -13.64 3.45
CA LYS A 40 11.91 -13.98 3.03
C LYS A 40 12.21 -15.46 3.20
N ASN A 41 13.03 -15.96 2.30
CA ASN A 41 13.70 -17.23 2.44
C ASN A 41 15.18 -17.01 2.78
N PHE A 42 15.55 -17.28 4.04
CA PHE A 42 16.94 -17.22 4.53
C PHE A 42 17.67 -18.56 4.34
N GLY A 43 16.97 -19.69 4.49
CA GLY A 43 17.52 -21.05 4.43
C GLY A 43 17.86 -21.56 3.01
N GLY A 44 17.46 -20.84 1.96
CA GLY A 44 17.80 -21.12 0.57
C GLY A 44 17.01 -22.27 -0.08
N HIS A 45 16.32 -23.11 0.70
CA HIS A 45 15.44 -24.17 0.20
C HIS A 45 14.03 -23.62 -0.06
N SER A 46 13.35 -24.03 -1.14
CA SER A 46 12.04 -23.45 -1.54
C SER A 46 10.97 -23.51 -0.43
N GLY A 47 11.00 -24.56 0.39
CA GLY A 47 10.10 -24.73 1.54
C GLY A 47 10.48 -23.97 2.82
N THR A 48 11.57 -23.18 2.80
CA THR A 48 12.03 -22.39 3.97
C THR A 48 11.71 -20.90 3.85
N LYS A 49 10.73 -20.56 3.02
CA LYS A 49 10.16 -19.21 2.98
C LYS A 49 9.35 -18.99 4.26
N ARG A 50 9.63 -17.89 4.94
CA ARG A 50 8.98 -17.50 6.20
C ARG A 50 8.48 -16.06 6.08
N MET A 51 7.49 -15.73 6.88
CA MET A 51 7.02 -14.36 7.09
C MET A 51 7.72 -13.81 8.33
N TYR A 52 8.26 -12.60 8.23
CA TYR A 52 8.82 -11.85 9.34
C TYR A 52 7.95 -10.63 9.58
N GLY A 53 7.69 -10.28 10.82
CA GLY A 53 6.77 -9.19 11.11
C GLY A 53 7.02 -8.50 12.43
N VAL A 54 6.37 -7.35 12.56
CA VAL A 54 6.36 -6.49 13.74
C VAL A 54 4.97 -5.90 13.92
N ASP A 55 4.65 -5.45 15.12
CA ASP A 55 3.40 -4.76 15.43
C ASP A 55 3.62 -3.39 16.13
N GLY A 56 4.87 -3.02 16.44
CA GLY A 56 5.23 -1.79 17.15
C GLY A 56 5.04 -1.84 18.67
N VAL A 57 4.51 -2.93 19.24
CA VAL A 57 4.18 -3.02 20.68
C VAL A 57 4.63 -4.34 21.33
N SER A 58 4.97 -5.34 20.52
CA SER A 58 5.47 -6.65 20.90
C SER A 58 6.85 -6.88 20.27
N LEU A 59 7.49 -7.99 20.63
CA LEU A 59 8.69 -8.47 19.94
C LEU A 59 8.41 -8.66 18.45
N GLY A 60 9.44 -8.48 17.61
CA GLY A 60 9.40 -8.95 16.24
C GLY A 60 9.19 -10.47 16.18
N PHE A 61 8.78 -11.00 15.03
CA PHE A 61 8.46 -12.43 14.93
C PHE A 61 8.76 -13.05 13.57
N GLU A 62 8.89 -14.38 13.57
CA GLU A 62 8.81 -15.25 12.40
C GLU A 62 7.50 -16.06 12.45
N TRP A 63 6.87 -16.24 11.30
CA TRP A 63 5.73 -17.12 11.09
C TRP A 63 5.93 -17.99 9.84
N ASP A 64 5.60 -19.27 9.94
CA ASP A 64 5.78 -20.21 8.84
C ASP A 64 4.51 -20.88 8.29
N GLY A 65 3.35 -20.47 8.80
CA GLY A 65 2.07 -21.11 8.51
C GLY A 65 1.61 -22.12 9.57
N ALA A 66 2.50 -22.54 10.48
CA ALA A 66 2.18 -23.43 11.61
C ALA A 66 2.82 -23.01 12.96
N VAL A 67 4.04 -22.48 12.96
CA VAL A 67 4.82 -22.12 14.15
C VAL A 67 5.18 -20.63 14.18
N PHE A 68 4.78 -19.96 15.26
CA PHE A 68 5.09 -18.55 15.54
C PHE A 68 6.27 -18.46 16.50
N VAL A 69 7.30 -17.73 16.12
CA VAL A 69 8.54 -17.62 16.90
C VAL A 69 8.88 -16.13 17.13
N PRO A 70 8.92 -15.66 18.39
CA PRO A 70 9.39 -14.31 18.67
C PRO A 70 10.89 -14.18 18.39
N ILE A 71 11.30 -13.01 17.92
CA ILE A 71 12.69 -12.65 17.63
C ILE A 71 13.13 -11.63 18.68
N ILE A 72 14.16 -12.00 19.44
CA ILE A 72 14.72 -11.17 20.51
C ILE A 72 15.97 -10.49 19.96
N THR A 73 15.98 -9.16 20.00
CA THR A 73 17.09 -8.35 19.47
C THR A 73 18.09 -7.97 20.55
N GLY A 74 17.67 -8.00 21.82
CA GLY A 74 18.48 -7.56 22.96
C GLY A 74 18.30 -6.07 23.32
N MET A 75 17.39 -5.36 22.64
CA MET A 75 17.00 -4.01 23.00
C MET A 75 16.34 -3.95 24.38
N THR A 76 16.55 -2.85 25.11
CA THR A 76 15.89 -2.64 26.42
C THR A 76 14.37 -2.55 26.27
N THR A 77 13.92 -1.82 25.25
CA THR A 77 12.53 -1.79 24.79
C THR A 77 12.49 -2.46 23.43
N ASP A 78 12.30 -3.78 23.42
CA ASP A 78 12.32 -4.61 22.21
C ASP A 78 10.95 -4.62 21.53
N THR A 79 10.51 -3.45 21.06
CA THR A 79 9.23 -3.26 20.36
C THR A 79 9.50 -2.59 19.01
N PRO A 80 9.99 -3.35 18.01
CA PRO A 80 10.33 -2.78 16.71
C PRO A 80 9.09 -2.26 15.97
N ALA A 81 9.21 -1.11 15.31
CA ALA A 81 8.11 -0.41 14.64
C ALA A 81 7.96 -0.79 13.16
N HIS A 82 9.09 -0.97 12.46
CA HIS A 82 9.10 -1.35 11.04
C HIS A 82 10.04 -2.51 10.77
N VAL A 83 9.72 -3.31 9.76
CA VAL A 83 10.52 -4.47 9.32
C VAL A 83 10.89 -4.38 7.85
N PHE A 84 12.11 -4.78 7.52
CA PHE A 84 12.52 -5.00 6.14
C PHE A 84 13.58 -6.08 6.02
N VAL A 85 13.78 -6.62 4.83
CA VAL A 85 14.92 -7.52 4.57
C VAL A 85 15.84 -6.91 3.52
N HIS A 86 17.10 -6.72 3.89
CA HIS A 86 18.11 -6.19 2.99
C HIS A 86 19.41 -7.01 3.07
N LYS A 87 19.92 -7.44 1.90
CA LYS A 87 21.18 -8.21 1.78
C LYS A 87 21.28 -9.44 2.70
N LYS A 88 20.16 -10.14 2.90
CA LYS A 88 20.03 -11.28 3.84
C LYS A 88 20.26 -10.91 5.32
N HIS A 89 19.97 -9.68 5.71
CA HIS A 89 19.76 -9.33 7.12
C HIS A 89 18.29 -8.97 7.30
N LEU A 90 17.74 -9.32 8.46
CA LEU A 90 16.46 -8.82 8.92
C LEU A 90 16.70 -7.47 9.60
N PHE A 91 16.06 -6.42 9.10
CA PHE A 91 16.17 -5.06 9.63
C PHE A 91 14.93 -4.74 10.45
N TYR A 92 15.16 -4.11 11.60
CA TYR A 92 14.13 -3.50 12.43
C TYR A 92 14.45 -2.03 12.68
N SER A 93 13.40 -1.22 12.82
CA SER A 93 13.51 0.11 13.40
C SER A 93 12.93 0.13 14.81
N PHE A 94 13.51 0.94 15.68
CA PHE A 94 13.04 1.22 17.02
C PHE A 94 12.85 2.72 17.21
N THR A 95 12.06 3.07 18.23
CA THR A 95 11.83 4.46 18.63
C THR A 95 13.15 5.22 18.82
N GLY A 96 13.16 6.49 18.46
CA GLY A 96 14.35 7.35 18.46
C GLY A 96 15.18 7.27 17.17
N GLY A 97 14.74 6.50 16.18
CA GLY A 97 15.43 6.40 14.89
C GLY A 97 16.59 5.41 14.83
N SER A 98 16.61 4.46 15.76
CA SER A 98 17.55 3.34 15.75
C SER A 98 17.12 2.34 14.68
N VAL A 99 17.99 2.03 13.73
CA VAL A 99 17.78 0.93 12.78
C VAL A 99 18.83 -0.12 13.08
N GLN A 100 18.41 -1.34 13.34
CA GLN A 100 19.32 -2.45 13.64
C GLN A 100 19.04 -3.59 12.68
N HIS A 101 20.01 -4.49 12.53
CA HIS A 101 19.81 -5.69 11.74
C HIS A 101 20.43 -6.93 12.37
N SER A 102 19.85 -8.08 12.06
CA SER A 102 20.36 -9.41 12.42
C SER A 102 21.73 -9.69 11.77
N GLY A 103 22.34 -10.82 12.10
CA GLY A 103 23.46 -11.37 11.34
C GLY A 103 23.08 -11.77 9.90
N ILE A 104 24.10 -12.00 9.07
CA ILE A 104 23.90 -12.40 7.66
C ILE A 104 23.34 -13.82 7.61
N GLY A 105 22.17 -13.98 6.97
CA GLY A 105 21.58 -15.29 6.70
C GLY A 105 20.84 -15.92 7.87
N ASP A 106 20.94 -15.33 9.06
CA ASP A 106 20.28 -15.82 10.27
C ASP A 106 19.50 -14.68 10.96
N PRO A 107 18.15 -14.70 10.89
CA PRO A 107 17.32 -13.65 11.47
C PRO A 107 17.24 -13.69 13.01
N TYR A 108 17.75 -14.74 13.65
CA TYR A 108 17.67 -14.93 15.11
C TYR A 108 18.90 -14.40 15.86
N VAL A 109 20.00 -14.13 15.17
CA VAL A 109 21.27 -13.77 15.80
C VAL A 109 21.51 -12.27 15.70
N TRP A 110 21.37 -11.56 16.82
CA TRP A 110 21.53 -10.11 16.93
C TRP A 110 22.78 -9.77 17.74
N THR A 111 23.94 -10.25 17.27
CA THR A 111 25.23 -10.05 17.97
C THR A 111 26.25 -9.37 17.07
N ILE A 112 27.14 -8.58 17.65
CA ILE A 112 28.24 -7.93 16.91
C ILE A 112 29.13 -8.97 16.21
N LEU A 113 29.35 -10.14 16.84
CA LEU A 113 30.17 -11.21 16.28
C LEU A 113 29.59 -11.78 14.97
N SER A 114 28.27 -11.85 14.85
CA SER A 114 27.57 -12.25 13.62
C SER A 114 27.39 -11.10 12.62
N GLY A 115 27.96 -9.94 12.91
CA GLY A 115 27.86 -8.74 12.08
C GLY A 115 26.58 -7.93 12.27
N ALA A 116 25.81 -8.16 13.35
CA ALA A 116 24.70 -7.27 13.69
C ALA A 116 25.23 -5.91 14.14
N THR A 117 24.63 -4.83 13.64
CA THR A 117 24.98 -3.45 14.05
C THR A 117 23.76 -2.55 14.02
N GLU A 118 23.90 -1.39 14.66
CA GLU A 118 22.99 -0.27 14.60
C GLU A 118 23.44 0.75 13.55
N ILE A 119 22.46 1.35 12.86
CA ILE A 119 22.58 2.38 11.84
C ILE A 119 21.53 3.46 12.14
N ALA A 120 21.85 4.41 13.01
CA ALA A 120 20.89 5.44 13.40
C ALA A 120 20.73 6.52 12.31
N ILE A 121 19.48 6.94 12.05
CA ILE A 121 19.18 8.06 11.12
C ILE A 121 18.90 9.39 11.86
N GLY A 122 18.77 9.35 13.19
CA GLY A 122 18.57 10.52 14.05
C GLY A 122 17.13 11.08 14.07
N GLN A 123 16.14 10.31 13.62
CA GLN A 123 14.71 10.65 13.74
C GLN A 123 13.87 9.37 13.63
N GLU A 124 12.58 9.42 14.02
CA GLU A 124 11.66 8.30 13.84
C GLU A 124 11.61 7.81 12.39
N VAL A 125 11.80 6.50 12.24
CA VAL A 125 11.69 5.81 10.96
C VAL A 125 10.21 5.67 10.64
N THR A 126 9.82 6.00 9.42
CA THR A 126 8.44 5.92 8.92
C THR A 126 8.25 4.79 7.90
N GLY A 127 9.31 4.03 7.63
CA GLY A 127 9.28 2.86 6.78
C GLY A 127 10.58 2.66 6.00
N PHE A 128 10.63 1.51 5.33
CA PHE A 128 11.76 1.10 4.50
C PHE A 128 11.31 0.89 3.06
N SER A 129 12.22 1.08 2.11
CA SER A 129 12.03 0.58 0.75
C SER A 129 13.34 0.13 0.15
N GLY A 130 13.31 -1.01 -0.52
CA GLY A 130 14.38 -1.36 -1.45
C GLY A 130 14.43 -0.38 -2.62
N ASN A 131 15.56 -0.34 -3.31
CA ASN A 131 15.70 0.41 -4.54
C ASN A 131 16.26 -0.44 -5.69
N ALA A 132 16.06 -0.01 -6.93
CA ALA A 132 16.53 -0.69 -8.13
C ALA A 132 18.06 -0.86 -8.15
N THR A 133 18.80 0.05 -7.50
CA THR A 133 20.25 0.02 -7.32
C THR A 133 20.73 -0.93 -6.22
N LYS A 134 19.85 -1.76 -5.65
CA LYS A 134 20.16 -2.70 -4.56
C LYS A 134 20.65 -2.02 -3.28
N THR A 135 20.25 -0.77 -3.05
CA THR A 135 20.40 -0.04 -1.78
C THR A 135 19.12 -0.12 -0.96
N LEU A 136 19.20 0.21 0.33
CA LEU A 136 18.05 0.35 1.21
C LEU A 136 17.77 1.84 1.42
N THR A 137 16.56 2.27 1.10
CA THR A 137 16.06 3.61 1.47
C THR A 137 15.39 3.50 2.82
N ILE A 138 15.82 4.35 3.76
CA ILE A 138 15.25 4.49 5.09
C ILE A 138 14.54 5.84 5.12
N PHE A 139 13.22 5.82 5.32
CA PHE A 139 12.43 7.03 5.42
C PHE A 139 12.28 7.42 6.88
N GLY A 140 12.42 8.69 7.18
CA GLY A 140 11.86 9.33 8.36
C GLY A 140 10.84 10.39 7.96
N ARG A 141 10.24 11.05 8.96
CA ARG A 141 9.19 12.05 8.69
C ARG A 141 9.70 13.26 7.91
N ASN A 142 10.94 13.68 8.19
CA ASN A 142 11.58 14.85 7.58
C ASN A 142 12.98 14.56 6.99
N LYS A 143 13.46 13.31 6.98
CA LYS A 143 14.68 12.96 6.24
C LYS A 143 14.52 11.66 5.48
N ILE A 144 15.31 11.52 4.41
CA ILE A 144 15.48 10.29 3.66
C ILE A 144 16.96 9.96 3.68
N ALA A 145 17.30 8.75 4.12
CA ALA A 145 18.66 8.24 4.10
C ALA A 145 18.74 6.98 3.23
N ILE A 146 19.92 6.73 2.68
CA ILE A 146 20.18 5.62 1.77
C ILE A 146 21.37 4.86 2.29
N LEU A 147 21.14 3.59 2.58
CA LEU A 147 22.16 2.66 3.03
C LEU A 147 22.73 1.91 1.82
N TYR A 148 24.02 2.13 1.60
CA TYR A 148 24.89 1.41 0.68
C TYR A 148 25.71 0.38 1.44
N GLY A 149 26.23 -0.62 0.72
CA GLY A 149 27.04 -1.70 1.28
C GLY A 149 26.34 -3.06 1.21
N THR A 150 26.93 -4.05 1.88
CA THR A 150 26.40 -5.41 1.91
C THR A 150 26.49 -6.09 3.28
N SER A 151 27.23 -5.53 4.22
CA SER A 151 27.53 -6.12 5.54
C SER A 151 28.07 -5.07 6.52
N ALA A 152 28.24 -5.45 7.79
CA ALA A 152 28.87 -4.59 8.81
C ALA A 152 30.30 -4.10 8.47
N ALA A 153 30.97 -4.70 7.48
CA ALA A 153 32.29 -4.27 7.05
C ALA A 153 32.27 -3.07 6.10
N ASP A 154 31.15 -2.80 5.41
CA ASP A 154 31.07 -1.86 4.30
C ASP A 154 29.78 -1.03 4.28
N TRP A 155 29.00 -1.02 5.36
CA TRP A 155 27.82 -0.17 5.47
C TRP A 155 28.18 1.31 5.40
N GLU A 156 27.51 2.02 4.51
CA GLU A 156 27.62 3.48 4.37
C GLU A 156 26.21 4.07 4.30
N LEU A 157 25.85 4.83 5.34
CA LEU A 157 24.60 5.57 5.38
C LEU A 157 24.82 6.98 4.83
N VAL A 158 24.17 7.29 3.72
CA VAL A 158 24.20 8.63 3.11
C VAL A 158 22.85 9.30 3.33
N GLU A 159 22.87 10.50 3.88
CA GLU A 159 21.69 11.34 3.95
C GLU A 159 21.40 11.94 2.57
N LEU A 160 20.22 11.65 2.02
CA LEU A 160 19.79 12.24 0.76
C LEU A 160 19.23 13.65 0.97
N THR A 161 18.43 13.82 2.02
CA THR A 161 17.79 15.09 2.37
C THR A 161 17.31 15.05 3.81
N ASP A 162 17.33 16.21 4.47
CA ASP A 162 16.82 16.52 5.82
C ASP A 162 15.64 17.50 5.85
N GLU A 163 15.08 17.80 4.67
CA GLU A 163 13.95 18.70 4.51
C GLU A 163 12.68 18.01 3.98
N ALA A 164 12.79 16.72 3.64
CA ALA A 164 11.69 15.94 3.08
C ALA A 164 11.74 14.50 3.62
N GLY A 165 10.57 13.91 3.78
CA GLY A 165 10.43 12.54 4.27
C GLY A 165 9.21 11.85 3.70
N ALA A 166 8.81 10.76 4.33
CA ALA A 166 7.58 10.04 3.99
C ALA A 166 6.60 10.08 5.16
N ILE A 167 5.31 10.15 4.84
CA ILE A 167 4.25 9.79 5.78
C ILE A 167 4.32 8.27 5.97
N GLU A 168 4.28 7.86 7.22
CA GLU A 168 4.30 6.45 7.61
C GLU A 168 3.22 5.65 6.87
N TRP A 169 3.53 4.41 6.49
CA TRP A 169 2.63 3.50 5.76
C TRP A 169 2.29 3.90 4.31
N THR A 170 2.96 4.92 3.76
CA THR A 170 2.71 5.38 2.37
C THR A 170 3.78 4.96 1.36
N ALA A 171 4.92 4.43 1.81
CA ALA A 171 6.02 4.02 0.93
C ALA A 171 5.74 2.67 0.26
N GLN A 172 5.82 2.61 -1.07
CA GLN A 172 5.66 1.41 -1.88
C GLN A 172 6.71 1.36 -2.99
N LEU A 173 7.20 0.16 -3.30
CA LEU A 173 8.15 -0.04 -4.40
C LEU A 173 7.41 -0.46 -5.68
N ILE A 174 7.32 0.44 -6.66
CA ILE A 174 6.73 0.20 -7.98
C ILE A 174 7.75 0.59 -9.06
N GLY A 175 8.70 -0.31 -9.32
CA GLY A 175 9.91 -0.03 -10.11
C GLY A 175 10.91 0.90 -9.40
N ARG A 176 10.39 1.90 -8.70
CA ARG A 176 11.06 2.87 -7.84
C ARG A 176 10.22 3.13 -6.58
N PRO A 177 10.81 3.58 -5.46
CA PRO A 177 10.04 3.96 -4.29
C PRO A 177 9.10 5.13 -4.60
N ILE A 178 7.84 4.99 -4.20
CA ILE A 178 6.79 5.99 -4.29
C ILE A 178 6.20 6.14 -2.90
N TYR A 179 6.08 7.38 -2.44
CA TYR A 179 5.70 7.68 -1.07
C TYR A 179 5.00 9.03 -1.01
N MET A 180 4.23 9.25 0.04
CA MET A 180 3.56 10.52 0.26
C MET A 180 4.39 11.42 1.17
N ASP A 181 4.55 12.67 0.78
CA ASP A 181 5.08 13.77 1.58
C ASP A 181 3.94 14.77 1.85
N ASP A 182 4.16 15.74 2.72
CA ASP A 182 3.20 16.80 3.06
C ASP A 182 2.75 17.66 1.86
N ARG A 183 3.54 17.64 0.79
CA ARG A 183 3.32 18.38 -0.46
C ARG A 183 2.68 17.52 -1.56
N GLY A 184 2.43 16.24 -1.30
CA GLY A 184 1.83 15.29 -2.24
C GLY A 184 2.69 14.04 -2.44
N LEU A 185 2.31 13.25 -3.43
CA LEU A 185 3.02 12.01 -3.76
C LEU A 185 4.32 12.29 -4.53
N ARG A 186 5.38 11.62 -4.08
CA ARG A 186 6.74 11.75 -4.60
C ARG A 186 7.28 10.41 -5.05
N SER A 187 8.26 10.44 -5.94
CA SER A 187 9.05 9.28 -6.34
C SER A 187 10.53 9.52 -6.02
N LEU A 188 11.23 8.44 -5.70
CA LEU A 188 12.68 8.43 -5.54
C LEU A 188 13.32 7.71 -6.72
N GLU A 189 13.96 8.44 -7.61
CA GLU A 189 14.62 7.90 -8.81
C GLU A 189 16.14 7.90 -8.66
N THR A 190 16.80 6.87 -9.17
CA THR A 190 18.26 6.83 -9.27
C THR A 190 18.69 7.56 -10.53
N THR A 191 19.60 8.53 -10.42
CA THR A 191 20.17 9.20 -11.58
C THR A 191 21.27 8.36 -12.23
N GLN A 192 21.49 8.54 -13.53
CA GLN A 192 22.59 7.89 -14.25
C GLN A 192 23.96 8.48 -13.92
N ALA A 193 24.01 9.63 -13.25
CA ALA A 193 25.25 10.25 -12.82
C ALA A 193 25.61 9.73 -11.41
N PHE A 194 26.54 8.77 -11.34
CA PHE A 194 27.28 8.42 -10.12
C PHE A 194 26.46 8.08 -8.86
N GLY A 195 25.30 7.44 -9.00
CA GLY A 195 24.57 6.89 -7.85
C GLY A 195 23.82 7.95 -7.01
N ASP A 196 23.64 9.15 -7.55
CA ASP A 196 22.86 10.22 -6.93
C ASP A 196 21.35 10.00 -7.14
N PHE A 197 20.52 10.46 -6.21
CA PHE A 197 19.08 10.25 -6.23
C PHE A 197 18.31 11.53 -6.53
N LYS A 198 17.25 11.42 -7.33
CA LYS A 198 16.38 12.53 -7.68
C LYS A 198 14.99 12.33 -7.08
N LEU A 199 14.52 13.36 -6.39
CA LEU A 199 13.15 13.45 -5.90
C LEU A 199 12.24 13.99 -7.00
N GLY A 200 11.26 13.19 -7.42
CA GLY A 200 10.20 13.58 -8.36
C GLY A 200 8.89 13.88 -7.63
N THR A 201 8.08 14.82 -8.14
CA THR A 201 6.69 15.01 -7.69
C THR A 201 5.75 14.42 -8.74
N LEU A 202 4.93 13.44 -8.36
CA LEU A 202 4.01 12.76 -9.27
C LEU A 202 2.65 13.45 -9.39
N THR A 203 2.31 14.31 -8.42
CA THR A 203 0.93 14.76 -8.20
C THR A 203 0.74 16.26 -8.33
N LYS A 204 1.60 16.95 -9.09
CA LYS A 204 1.56 18.42 -9.22
C LYS A 204 0.20 18.96 -9.66
N LEU A 205 -0.54 18.22 -10.51
CA LEU A 205 -1.87 18.64 -10.98
C LEU A 205 -2.97 18.54 -9.93
N ILE A 206 -2.81 17.66 -8.94
CA ILE A 206 -3.83 17.38 -7.92
C ILE A 206 -3.39 17.83 -6.51
N GLU A 207 -2.35 18.66 -6.42
CA GLU A 207 -1.93 19.31 -5.18
C GLU A 207 -3.08 19.97 -4.39
N PRO A 208 -4.10 20.59 -5.03
CA PRO A 208 -5.26 21.12 -4.31
C PRO A 208 -6.02 20.08 -3.49
N VAL A 209 -6.11 18.84 -3.97
CA VAL A 209 -6.79 17.74 -3.26
C VAL A 209 -6.04 17.41 -1.97
N PHE A 210 -4.72 17.25 -2.04
CA PHE A 210 -3.88 17.03 -0.86
C PHE A 210 -3.98 18.17 0.15
N LYS A 211 -3.97 19.42 -0.32
CA LYS A 211 -4.16 20.60 0.54
C LYS A 211 -5.54 20.60 1.21
N ALA A 212 -6.59 20.24 0.48
CA ALA A 212 -7.95 20.15 1.00
C ALA A 212 -8.05 19.07 2.09
N LYS A 213 -7.53 17.87 1.83
CA LYS A 213 -7.47 16.76 2.82
C LYS A 213 -6.71 17.18 4.08
N LYS A 214 -5.52 17.79 3.92
CA LYS A 214 -4.72 18.31 5.05
C LYS A 214 -5.47 19.37 5.85
N LYS A 215 -6.13 20.32 5.19
CA LYS A 215 -6.91 21.38 5.85
C LYS A 215 -8.10 20.81 6.63
N ALA A 216 -8.68 19.71 6.14
CA ALA A 216 -9.76 18.99 6.81
C ALA A 216 -9.27 18.04 7.93
N GLY A 217 -7.97 17.96 8.19
CA GLY A 217 -7.40 17.05 9.20
C GLY A 217 -7.42 15.58 8.79
N ILE A 218 -7.58 15.29 7.51
CA ILE A 218 -7.61 13.92 6.97
C ILE A 218 -6.18 13.46 6.70
N THR A 219 -5.81 12.28 7.22
CA THR A 219 -4.45 11.74 7.17
C THR A 219 -4.38 10.49 6.29
N ALA A 220 -3.23 10.25 5.65
CA ALA A 220 -3.00 9.00 4.96
C ALA A 220 -2.83 7.87 5.98
N LEU A 221 -3.57 6.77 5.81
CA LEU A 221 -3.52 5.63 6.73
C LEU A 221 -2.74 4.45 6.15
N ALA A 222 -2.81 4.22 4.85
CA ALA A 222 -2.19 3.07 4.22
C ALA A 222 -1.93 3.32 2.74
N SER A 223 -1.07 2.49 2.17
CA SER A 223 -0.87 2.39 0.73
C SER A 223 -0.67 0.93 0.34
N ILE A 224 -0.91 0.63 -0.94
CA ILE A 224 -0.60 -0.69 -1.50
C ILE A 224 -0.22 -0.58 -2.97
N ARG A 225 0.70 -1.44 -3.41
CA ARG A 225 0.92 -1.73 -4.82
C ARG A 225 -0.08 -2.80 -5.27
N VAL A 226 -0.85 -2.49 -6.32
CA VAL A 226 -1.65 -3.48 -7.05
C VAL A 226 -0.81 -3.97 -8.23
N ARG A 227 -0.23 -5.16 -8.12
CA ARG A 227 0.67 -5.73 -9.13
C ARG A 227 -0.05 -6.06 -10.42
N ALA A 228 -1.27 -6.58 -10.34
CA ALA A 228 -2.06 -6.97 -11.51
C ALA A 228 -2.40 -5.79 -12.44
N LYS A 229 -2.37 -4.55 -11.92
CA LYS A 229 -2.78 -3.33 -12.64
C LYS A 229 -1.67 -2.28 -12.74
N ASP A 230 -0.48 -2.54 -12.21
CA ASP A 230 0.61 -1.56 -12.06
C ASP A 230 0.14 -0.21 -11.45
N GLN A 231 -0.64 -0.31 -10.37
CA GLN A 231 -1.20 0.84 -9.65
C GLN A 231 -0.59 1.00 -8.26
N TYR A 232 -0.39 2.25 -7.86
CA TYR A 232 -0.26 2.66 -6.46
C TYR A 232 -1.63 3.09 -5.95
N ARG A 233 -2.05 2.60 -4.79
CA ARG A 233 -3.26 3.13 -4.11
C ARG A 233 -2.89 3.71 -2.76
N LEU A 234 -3.43 4.89 -2.48
CA LEU A 234 -3.36 5.60 -1.20
C LEU A 234 -4.74 5.58 -0.55
N PHE A 235 -4.79 5.38 0.76
CA PHE A 235 -6.03 5.38 1.53
C PHE A 235 -5.97 6.43 2.64
N TRP A 236 -7.05 7.18 2.77
CA TRP A 236 -7.21 8.27 3.74
C TRP A 236 -8.05 7.83 4.94
N SER A 237 -7.97 8.61 6.02
CA SER A 237 -8.71 8.36 7.26
C SER A 237 -10.21 8.57 7.17
N ASP A 238 -10.71 9.20 6.10
CA ASP A 238 -12.13 9.42 5.85
C ASP A 238 -12.79 8.31 5.01
N GLY A 239 -12.03 7.26 4.66
CA GLY A 239 -12.50 6.15 3.82
C GLY A 239 -12.39 6.38 2.32
N THR A 240 -11.98 7.58 1.91
CA THR A 240 -11.62 7.86 0.52
C THR A 240 -10.21 7.34 0.21
N GLY A 241 -9.91 7.19 -1.07
CA GLY A 241 -8.59 6.84 -1.52
C GLY A 241 -8.31 7.37 -2.92
N MET A 242 -7.09 7.10 -3.38
CA MET A 242 -6.62 7.57 -4.67
C MET A 242 -5.78 6.49 -5.32
N THR A 243 -6.14 6.17 -6.55
CA THR A 243 -5.39 5.26 -7.43
C THR A 243 -4.52 6.09 -8.36
N ILE A 244 -3.24 5.76 -8.43
CA ILE A 244 -2.30 6.29 -9.42
C ILE A 244 -1.82 5.14 -10.28
N TYR A 245 -2.11 5.22 -11.57
CA TYR A 245 -1.57 4.33 -12.58
C TYR A 245 -0.27 4.91 -13.15
N LEU A 246 0.77 4.07 -13.20
CA LEU A 246 2.14 4.49 -13.52
C LEU A 246 2.68 3.81 -14.79
N GLY A 247 1.86 3.03 -15.49
CA GLY A 247 2.29 2.25 -16.65
C GLY A 247 2.50 3.04 -17.95
N ARG A 248 2.23 4.36 -17.95
CA ARG A 248 2.34 5.25 -19.12
C ARG A 248 3.25 6.44 -18.85
N GLY A 249 3.48 7.28 -19.87
CA GLY A 249 4.42 8.42 -19.79
C GLY A 249 4.08 9.48 -18.75
N ALA A 250 2.80 9.64 -18.38
CA ALA A 250 2.36 10.51 -17.30
C ALA A 250 1.52 9.71 -16.28
N PRO A 251 1.62 10.01 -14.98
CA PRO A 251 0.75 9.40 -13.97
C PRO A 251 -0.72 9.75 -14.24
N GLU A 252 -1.57 8.73 -14.27
CA GLU A 252 -3.03 8.87 -14.37
C GLU A 252 -3.63 8.63 -13.00
N ILE A 253 -4.52 9.53 -12.55
CA ILE A 253 -4.98 9.55 -11.16
C ILE A 253 -6.50 9.53 -11.11
N MET A 254 -7.05 8.70 -10.23
CA MET A 254 -8.48 8.57 -9.99
C MET A 254 -8.74 8.46 -8.49
N GLU A 255 -9.64 9.29 -7.98
CA GLU A 255 -10.16 9.20 -6.61
C GLU A 255 -11.24 8.12 -6.53
N PHE A 256 -11.36 7.50 -5.36
CA PHE A 256 -12.42 6.55 -5.05
C PHE A 256 -12.86 6.71 -3.60
N ASP A 257 -14.06 6.21 -3.28
CA ASP A 257 -14.59 6.20 -1.92
C ASP A 257 -15.02 4.78 -1.56
N LEU A 258 -14.45 4.23 -0.50
CA LEU A 258 -14.83 2.92 0.05
C LEU A 258 -15.86 3.06 1.18
N GLY A 259 -16.08 4.28 1.69
CA GLY A 259 -16.84 4.54 2.92
C GLY A 259 -16.23 3.92 4.17
N LYS A 260 -15.00 3.40 4.08
CA LYS A 260 -14.32 2.61 5.12
C LYS A 260 -12.85 2.98 5.21
N ALA A 261 -12.40 3.36 6.40
CA ALA A 261 -10.99 3.62 6.67
C ALA A 261 -10.18 2.33 6.57
N VAL A 262 -9.04 2.39 5.89
CA VAL A 262 -8.14 1.25 5.66
C VAL A 262 -6.98 1.33 6.66
N HIS A 263 -7.06 0.58 7.77
CA HIS A 263 -6.07 0.65 8.86
C HIS A 263 -4.89 -0.29 8.68
N CYS A 264 -5.12 -1.46 8.10
CA CYS A 264 -4.08 -2.41 7.73
C CYS A 264 -4.42 -2.97 6.36
N ILE A 265 -3.42 -3.24 5.53
CA ILE A 265 -3.63 -3.75 4.17
C ILE A 265 -2.48 -4.68 3.80
N ALA A 266 -2.82 -5.77 3.13
CA ALA A 266 -1.88 -6.75 2.62
C ALA A 266 -2.29 -7.17 1.20
N SER A 267 -1.30 -7.54 0.41
CA SER A 267 -1.49 -8.12 -0.92
C SER A 267 -0.69 -9.41 -1.01
N GLY A 268 -1.34 -10.48 -1.46
CA GLY A 268 -0.77 -11.80 -1.67
C GLY A 268 -1.32 -12.44 -2.94
N GLU A 269 -0.92 -13.67 -3.22
CA GLU A 269 -1.44 -14.46 -4.34
C GLU A 269 -2.22 -15.66 -3.83
N ASP A 270 -3.33 -15.98 -4.48
CA ASP A 270 -4.09 -17.19 -4.22
C ASP A 270 -3.41 -18.44 -4.82
N SER A 271 -4.00 -19.62 -4.59
CA SER A 271 -3.48 -20.88 -5.15
C SER A 271 -3.48 -20.93 -6.69
N ASN A 272 -4.20 -20.01 -7.35
CA ASN A 272 -4.28 -19.90 -8.80
C ASN A 272 -3.36 -18.80 -9.36
N GLY A 273 -2.61 -18.10 -8.50
CA GLY A 273 -1.74 -16.98 -8.87
C GLY A 273 -2.47 -15.65 -9.07
N ASN A 274 -3.74 -15.53 -8.66
CA ASN A 274 -4.45 -14.25 -8.68
C ASN A 274 -4.05 -13.41 -7.47
N GLU A 275 -3.77 -12.13 -7.69
CA GLU A 275 -3.51 -11.19 -6.60
C GLU A 275 -4.80 -10.98 -5.79
N ILE A 276 -4.72 -11.24 -4.48
CA ILE A 276 -5.75 -10.93 -3.50
C ILE A 276 -5.24 -9.79 -2.63
N ILE A 277 -6.06 -8.75 -2.49
CA ILE A 277 -5.78 -7.61 -1.63
C ILE A 277 -6.81 -7.60 -0.51
N ILE A 278 -6.35 -7.59 0.73
CA ILE A 278 -7.17 -7.66 1.93
C ILE A 278 -6.85 -6.48 2.82
N PHE A 279 -7.87 -5.88 3.44
CA PHE A 279 -7.69 -4.83 4.43
C PHE A 279 -8.59 -4.99 5.65
N GLY A 280 -8.15 -4.45 6.79
CA GLY A 280 -8.96 -4.31 7.99
C GLY A 280 -9.46 -2.87 8.16
N SER A 281 -10.71 -2.74 8.62
CA SER A 281 -11.32 -1.44 8.93
C SER A 281 -11.62 -1.26 10.42
N THR A 282 -12.23 -0.14 10.80
CA THR A 282 -12.54 0.22 12.21
C THR A 282 -13.68 -0.60 12.81
N ASP A 283 -14.48 -1.26 11.97
CA ASP A 283 -15.63 -2.08 12.37
C ASP A 283 -15.25 -3.51 12.78
N GLY A 284 -13.95 -3.84 12.74
CA GLY A 284 -13.42 -5.15 13.12
C GLY A 284 -13.56 -6.22 12.03
N TYR A 285 -14.06 -5.85 10.84
CA TYR A 285 -14.16 -6.76 9.70
C TYR A 285 -12.92 -6.69 8.81
N ILE A 286 -12.73 -7.78 8.07
CA ILE A 286 -11.71 -7.93 7.04
C ILE A 286 -12.41 -7.93 5.69
N TYR A 287 -11.93 -7.09 4.78
CA TYR A 287 -12.52 -6.85 3.48
C TYR A 287 -11.53 -7.23 2.38
N GLN A 288 -12.05 -7.82 1.30
CA GLN A 288 -11.29 -8.06 0.08
C GLN A 288 -11.54 -6.91 -0.90
N LEU A 289 -10.47 -6.26 -1.36
CA LEU A 289 -10.52 -5.25 -2.41
C LEU A 289 -10.63 -5.89 -3.79
N ASP A 290 -11.21 -5.15 -4.74
CA ASP A 290 -11.36 -5.54 -6.15
C ASP A 290 -12.11 -6.87 -6.36
N ALA A 291 -13.01 -7.24 -5.45
CA ALA A 291 -13.82 -8.45 -5.52
C ALA A 291 -15.32 -8.14 -5.61
N GLY A 292 -15.99 -8.76 -6.58
CA GLY A 292 -17.44 -8.63 -6.78
C GLY A 292 -17.86 -7.36 -7.52
N THR A 293 -19.16 -7.08 -7.50
CA THR A 293 -19.83 -5.99 -8.25
C THR A 293 -20.52 -4.97 -7.33
N SER A 294 -20.22 -5.01 -6.02
CA SER A 294 -20.85 -4.17 -5.00
C SER A 294 -19.84 -3.80 -3.91
N PHE A 295 -20.11 -2.72 -3.17
CA PHE A 295 -19.40 -2.42 -1.92
C PHE A 295 -20.20 -3.00 -0.75
N ASP A 296 -19.86 -4.23 -0.35
CA ASP A 296 -20.51 -4.95 0.74
C ASP A 296 -22.04 -5.04 0.58
N GLY A 297 -22.49 -5.36 -0.64
CA GLY A 297 -23.91 -5.42 -1.02
C GLY A 297 -24.52 -4.09 -1.47
N SER A 298 -23.81 -2.97 -1.29
CA SER A 298 -24.27 -1.65 -1.76
C SER A 298 -23.91 -1.41 -3.23
N SER A 299 -24.78 -0.73 -3.96
CA SER A 299 -24.51 -0.34 -5.36
C SER A 299 -23.28 0.57 -5.46
N VAL A 300 -22.39 0.28 -6.41
CA VAL A 300 -21.24 1.13 -6.69
C VAL A 300 -21.72 2.37 -7.45
N THR A 301 -21.53 3.55 -6.85
CA THR A 301 -21.80 4.83 -7.51
C THR A 301 -20.51 5.34 -8.13
N ALA A 302 -20.54 5.68 -9.42
CA ALA A 302 -19.44 6.27 -10.14
C ALA A 302 -19.91 7.53 -10.87
N PHE A 303 -19.04 8.53 -10.96
CA PHE A 303 -19.29 9.72 -11.75
C PHE A 303 -18.03 10.11 -12.53
N ILE A 304 -18.21 10.77 -13.66
CA ILE A 304 -17.11 11.32 -14.45
C ILE A 304 -17.42 12.79 -14.67
N ARG A 305 -16.50 13.67 -14.26
CA ARG A 305 -16.55 15.09 -14.62
C ARG A 305 -15.49 15.36 -15.69
N LEU A 306 -15.95 15.78 -16.86
CA LEU A 306 -15.06 16.14 -17.96
C LEU A 306 -14.46 17.54 -17.72
N PRO A 307 -13.24 17.82 -18.22
CA PRO A 307 -12.66 19.14 -18.14
C PRO A 307 -13.56 20.17 -18.83
N PHE A 308 -13.63 21.37 -18.25
CA PHE A 308 -14.45 22.44 -18.82
C PHE A 308 -13.96 22.79 -20.22
N ASN A 309 -14.81 22.54 -21.22
CA ASN A 309 -14.54 22.94 -22.58
C ASN A 309 -15.14 24.32 -22.83
N HIS A 310 -14.27 25.33 -22.96
CA HIS A 310 -14.69 26.68 -23.26
C HIS A 310 -15.17 26.86 -24.71
N VAL A 311 -14.97 25.88 -25.61
CA VAL A 311 -15.43 25.87 -27.01
C VAL A 311 -15.19 27.22 -27.72
N GLY A 312 -13.98 27.76 -27.59
CA GLY A 312 -13.60 29.05 -28.19
C GLY A 312 -14.05 30.27 -27.38
N SER A 313 -14.54 31.32 -28.04
CA SER A 313 -14.66 32.65 -27.43
C SER A 313 -15.70 32.71 -26.28
N PRO A 314 -15.39 33.34 -25.14
CA PRO A 314 -16.35 33.56 -24.05
C PRO A 314 -17.45 34.58 -24.41
N THR A 315 -17.25 35.39 -25.44
CA THR A 315 -18.21 36.43 -25.87
C THR A 315 -19.29 35.92 -26.82
N GLN A 316 -19.24 34.64 -27.21
CA GLN A 316 -20.20 34.04 -28.11
C GLN A 316 -21.31 33.32 -27.35
N HIS A 317 -22.57 33.62 -27.70
CA HIS A 317 -23.71 32.83 -27.25
C HIS A 317 -23.67 31.45 -27.89
N LYS A 318 -23.46 30.43 -27.06
CA LYS A 318 -23.43 29.03 -27.47
C LYS A 318 -24.74 28.37 -27.07
N LYS A 319 -25.28 27.55 -27.99
CA LYS A 319 -26.49 26.78 -27.75
C LYS A 319 -26.23 25.32 -28.10
N TRP A 320 -26.37 24.45 -27.12
CA TRP A 320 -26.32 23.01 -27.28
C TRP A 320 -27.75 22.49 -27.41
N ARG A 321 -27.97 21.54 -28.31
CA ARG A 321 -29.32 20.99 -28.59
C ARG A 321 -29.44 19.51 -28.21
N GLN A 322 -28.34 18.78 -28.26
CA GLN A 322 -28.33 17.34 -28.08
C GLN A 322 -26.98 16.91 -27.54
N LEU A 323 -27.01 15.95 -26.61
CA LEU A 323 -25.89 15.13 -26.20
C LEU A 323 -26.24 13.69 -26.57
N THR A 324 -25.33 13.02 -27.28
CA THR A 324 -25.47 11.60 -27.61
C THR A 324 -24.36 10.86 -26.88
N LEU A 325 -24.75 9.92 -26.03
CA LEU A 325 -23.83 9.04 -25.32
C LEU A 325 -23.93 7.64 -25.93
N GLN A 326 -22.78 7.07 -26.24
CA GLN A 326 -22.67 5.65 -26.57
C GLN A 326 -22.10 4.96 -25.34
N VAL A 327 -22.85 4.00 -24.80
CA VAL A 327 -22.47 3.30 -23.56
C VAL A 327 -22.55 1.80 -23.81
N ASP A 328 -21.56 1.09 -23.30
CA ASP A 328 -21.56 -0.36 -23.17
C ASP A 328 -21.64 -0.67 -21.67
N ALA A 329 -22.80 -1.14 -21.21
CA ALA A 329 -23.12 -1.31 -19.79
C ALA A 329 -24.22 -2.37 -19.60
N ASP A 330 -24.28 -2.96 -18.40
CA ASP A 330 -25.29 -3.96 -18.04
C ASP A 330 -26.71 -3.37 -18.00
N ILE A 331 -27.71 -4.24 -18.20
CA ILE A 331 -29.16 -3.95 -18.42
C ILE A 331 -29.89 -3.38 -17.17
N SER A 332 -29.17 -2.80 -16.24
CA SER A 332 -29.73 -2.13 -15.05
C SER A 332 -28.90 -0.93 -14.60
N THR A 333 -27.92 -0.54 -15.41
CA THR A 333 -27.08 0.62 -15.12
C THR A 333 -27.92 1.88 -15.25
N VAL A 334 -28.01 2.65 -14.15
CA VAL A 334 -28.67 3.96 -14.15
C VAL A 334 -27.61 5.02 -14.45
N ILE A 335 -27.84 5.82 -15.48
CA ILE A 335 -26.96 6.91 -15.88
C ILE A 335 -27.72 8.21 -15.69
N SER A 336 -27.17 9.08 -14.86
CA SER A 336 -27.64 10.46 -14.71
C SER A 336 -26.64 11.40 -15.36
N VAL A 337 -27.15 12.36 -16.13
CA VAL A 337 -26.35 13.36 -16.83
C VAL A 337 -26.79 14.75 -16.42
N LEU A 338 -25.82 15.54 -15.97
CA LEU A 338 -25.99 16.94 -15.65
C LEU A 338 -25.02 17.77 -16.49
N VAL A 339 -25.52 18.82 -17.14
CA VAL A 339 -24.67 19.79 -17.84
C VAL A 339 -24.44 21.01 -16.97
N ASP A 340 -23.17 21.27 -16.69
CA ASP A 340 -22.71 22.42 -15.91
C ASP A 340 -22.12 23.50 -16.83
N PHE A 341 -22.77 24.66 -16.87
CA PHE A 341 -22.30 25.85 -17.61
C PHE A 341 -21.61 26.88 -16.70
N GLY A 342 -21.75 26.74 -15.39
CA GLY A 342 -21.30 27.72 -14.39
C GLY A 342 -19.93 27.41 -13.80
N PHE A 343 -19.22 26.40 -14.32
CA PHE A 343 -17.94 25.94 -13.75
C PHE A 343 -18.09 25.49 -12.28
N GLY A 344 -19.26 24.93 -11.93
CA GLY A 344 -19.59 24.53 -10.56
C GLY A 344 -19.94 25.70 -9.64
N ASP A 345 -20.25 26.88 -10.18
CA ASP A 345 -20.85 27.98 -9.42
C ASP A 345 -22.21 27.54 -8.87
N PRO A 346 -22.38 27.48 -7.53
CA PRO A 346 -23.64 27.05 -6.91
C PRO A 346 -24.79 28.04 -7.15
N GLU A 347 -24.49 29.29 -7.51
CA GLU A 347 -25.48 30.33 -7.81
C GLU A 347 -25.85 30.36 -9.31
N ALA A 348 -25.10 29.64 -10.15
CA ALA A 348 -25.41 29.53 -11.57
C ALA A 348 -26.59 28.57 -11.79
N THR A 349 -27.48 28.93 -12.73
CA THR A 349 -28.58 28.05 -13.12
C THR A 349 -28.02 26.76 -13.71
N THR A 350 -28.24 25.64 -13.02
CA THR A 350 -27.90 24.31 -13.50
C THR A 350 -28.96 23.80 -14.46
N ALA A 351 -28.55 23.00 -15.44
CA ALA A 351 -29.51 22.27 -16.27
C ALA A 351 -30.25 21.23 -15.41
N ALA A 352 -31.43 20.81 -15.84
CA ALA A 352 -32.09 19.66 -15.22
C ALA A 352 -31.21 18.41 -15.37
N GLU A 353 -31.11 17.61 -14.32
CA GLU A 353 -30.52 16.29 -14.40
C GLU A 353 -31.46 15.39 -15.22
N GLU A 354 -30.91 14.74 -16.23
CA GLU A 354 -31.62 13.74 -17.02
C GLU A 354 -31.12 12.36 -16.62
N THR A 355 -32.02 11.50 -16.15
CA THR A 355 -31.71 10.13 -15.73
C THR A 355 -32.35 9.14 -16.68
N PHE A 356 -31.58 8.15 -17.10
CA PHE A 356 -32.09 7.04 -17.89
C PHE A 356 -31.47 5.72 -17.44
N THR A 357 -32.27 4.66 -17.49
CA THR A 357 -31.80 3.29 -17.24
C THR A 357 -31.37 2.69 -18.57
N VAL A 358 -30.20 2.07 -18.59
CA VAL A 358 -29.72 1.29 -19.74
C VAL A 358 -30.69 0.12 -19.95
N ALA A 359 -31.62 0.30 -20.88
CA ALA A 359 -32.48 -0.76 -21.36
C ALA A 359 -31.71 -1.60 -22.39
N GLY A 360 -31.61 -2.90 -22.14
CA GLY A 360 -30.89 -3.82 -23.02
C GLY A 360 -31.50 -3.92 -24.41
N GLY A 361 -30.63 -4.14 -25.40
CA GLY A 361 -31.00 -4.41 -26.78
C GLY A 361 -29.79 -4.56 -27.70
N ALA A 362 -28.82 -5.41 -27.35
CA ALA A 362 -27.74 -5.77 -28.25
C ALA A 362 -28.30 -6.67 -29.37
N GLY A 363 -28.57 -6.09 -30.54
CA GLY A 363 -28.63 -6.84 -31.78
C GLY A 363 -27.20 -7.11 -32.24
N TYR A 364 -26.75 -8.37 -32.23
CA TYR A 364 -25.48 -8.76 -32.85
C TYR A 364 -25.55 -8.45 -34.36
N TRP A 365 -24.64 -7.60 -34.83
CA TRP A 365 -24.40 -7.41 -36.26
C TRP A 365 -23.69 -8.67 -36.79
N ASN A 366 -24.16 -9.28 -37.90
CA ASN A 366 -23.65 -10.53 -38.51
C ASN A 366 -23.95 -11.88 -37.81
N LEU A 367 -25.09 -12.03 -37.10
CA LEU A 367 -25.68 -13.37 -36.92
C LEU A 367 -26.92 -13.47 -37.80
N ASP A 368 -26.77 -14.23 -38.89
CA ASP A 368 -27.81 -14.56 -39.87
C ASP A 368 -29.11 -15.01 -39.18
N ASN A 369 -30.13 -14.15 -39.21
CA ASN A 369 -31.54 -14.51 -39.36
C ASN A 369 -32.32 -13.25 -39.74
N TRP A 370 -32.39 -13.01 -41.05
CA TRP A 370 -33.21 -11.97 -41.66
C TRP A 370 -34.70 -12.34 -41.53
N ASN A 371 -35.36 -11.91 -40.43
CA ASN A 371 -36.80 -11.59 -40.33
C ASN A 371 -37.37 -11.41 -38.90
N GLU A 372 -36.56 -11.35 -37.85
CA GLU A 372 -37.08 -11.07 -36.50
C GLU A 372 -36.45 -9.82 -35.89
N PHE A 373 -36.78 -8.67 -36.48
CA PHE A 373 -36.52 -7.38 -35.86
C PHE A 373 -37.69 -7.02 -34.94
N GLN A 374 -37.46 -6.95 -33.63
CA GLN A 374 -38.31 -6.19 -32.73
C GLN A 374 -37.77 -4.77 -32.62
N TRP A 375 -38.51 -3.82 -33.20
CA TRP A 375 -38.28 -2.39 -33.00
C TRP A 375 -39.01 -1.94 -31.73
N SER A 376 -38.32 -1.10 -30.95
CA SER A 376 -38.79 -0.35 -29.78
C SER A 376 -38.97 -1.13 -28.47
N ALA A 377 -38.07 -0.88 -27.51
CA ALA A 377 -38.52 -0.67 -26.14
C ALA A 377 -38.85 0.82 -26.02
N ALA A 378 -40.09 1.12 -25.65
CA ALA A 378 -40.58 2.48 -25.50
C ALA A 378 -39.79 3.24 -24.44
N ALA A 379 -39.51 4.51 -24.73
CA ALA A 379 -39.19 5.47 -23.69
C ALA A 379 -40.33 5.51 -22.67
N GLN A 380 -39.99 5.33 -21.39
CA GLN A 380 -40.75 5.91 -20.29
C GLN A 380 -39.80 6.76 -19.46
#